data_AF-A0A9Q0AIW8-F1
#
_entry.id   AF-A0A9Q0AIW8-F1
#
_cell.length_a   1.000
_cell.length_b   1.000
_cell.length_c   1.000
_cell.angle_alpha   90.00
_cell.angle_beta   90.00
_cell.angle_gamma   90.00
#
_symmetry.space_group_name_H-M   'P 1'
#
loop_
_entity.id
_entity.type
_entity.pdbx_description
1 polymer ?
#
loop_
_entity_poly.entity_id
_entity_poly.type
_entity_poly.pdbx_seq_one_letter_code
_entity_poly.pdbx_strand_id
1 'polypeptide(L)'
;MPLRAAKSFRQAGFQFGIGLVFSNADTLKHVHTATVGPFDHIETGVKTRQRVSRDSLVRLFQTMKGKEMLYKALRDTKVFWDTVSVNWEILEDLSAEDVRVVAITFIQGRKAFNDDRRLCLSSRNQKTPLTEAVDVWMAIHDEVSALEPPKSFELTLRHPPLDTTIHQAKVWPPQYLNAQECAWISDDHIENQLQARQGSFPFTPKSGKDIPRIPHNVAFPQDIKLFLCWAVLARYAPSVSKFSLFMAPIAFRDEDDRKDWYLATGSLPKRHATIGEFFDYAMNMLEEEGRELVVGMMTYWIPDAREYVNNYEDDKEPGQTRAEY
;
A
#
# COMPACT_ATOMS: atom_id res chain seq x y z
N MET A 1 30.12 5.64 5.51
CA MET A 1 28.75 6.05 5.11
C MET A 1 27.63 5.28 5.80
N PRO A 2 27.52 3.94 5.72
CA PRO A 2 26.32 3.21 6.17
C PRO A 2 26.11 3.21 7.69
N LEU A 3 27.17 3.41 8.49
CA LEU A 3 27.09 3.48 9.95
C LEU A 3 26.29 4.68 10.48
N ARG A 4 26.24 5.81 9.76
CA ARG A 4 25.44 6.98 10.18
C ARG A 4 23.95 6.76 9.89
N ALA A 5 23.64 6.17 8.75
CA ALA A 5 22.28 5.75 8.40
C ALA A 5 21.74 4.67 9.35
N ALA A 6 22.56 3.66 9.67
CA ALA A 6 22.16 2.61 10.62
C ALA A 6 21.85 3.16 12.03
N LYS A 7 22.46 4.29 12.43
CA LYS A 7 22.22 4.91 13.74
C LYS A 7 20.86 5.63 13.83
N SER A 8 20.27 6.10 12.74
CA SER A 8 18.92 6.70 12.78
C SER A 8 17.86 5.64 13.05
N PHE A 9 18.04 4.42 12.57
CA PHE A 9 17.09 3.32 12.77
C PHE A 9 17.27 2.55 14.09
N ARG A 10 18.33 2.81 14.85
CA ARG A 10 18.51 2.23 16.21
C ARG A 10 17.60 2.96 17.19
N GLN A 11 16.44 2.36 17.45
CA GLN A 11 15.39 2.89 18.32
C GLN A 11 15.41 2.20 19.70
N ALA A 12 14.98 2.93 20.74
CA ALA A 12 14.83 2.36 22.09
C ALA A 12 13.77 1.24 22.09
N GLY A 13 14.01 0.18 22.86
CA GLY A 13 13.12 -1.00 22.93
C GLY A 13 13.30 -2.02 21.79
N PHE A 14 14.35 -1.90 20.99
CA PHE A 14 14.73 -2.84 19.93
C PHE A 14 16.19 -3.28 20.06
N GLN A 15 16.47 -4.54 19.73
CA GLN A 15 17.82 -5.11 19.72
C GLN A 15 18.17 -5.57 18.32
N PHE A 16 19.14 -4.89 17.71
CA PHE A 16 19.69 -5.25 16.41
C PHE A 16 21.09 -5.83 16.57
N GLY A 17 21.49 -6.71 15.65
CA GLY A 17 22.82 -7.30 15.62
C GLY A 17 23.96 -6.26 15.56
N ILE A 18 25.18 -6.73 15.80
CA ILE A 18 26.40 -5.92 15.63
C ILE A 18 26.60 -5.70 14.13
N GLY A 19 26.37 -4.46 13.66
CA GLY A 19 26.46 -4.12 12.24
C GLY A 19 25.31 -3.25 11.74
N LEU A 20 24.96 -3.46 10.47
CA LEU A 20 23.84 -2.81 9.80
C LEU A 20 22.51 -3.28 10.43
N VAL A 21 21.53 -2.38 10.50
CA VAL A 21 20.16 -2.72 10.93
C VAL A 21 19.52 -3.64 9.90
N PHE A 22 19.75 -3.37 8.61
CA PHE A 22 19.29 -4.20 7.49
C PHE A 22 20.45 -5.01 6.92
N SER A 23 20.18 -6.22 6.45
CA SER A 23 21.19 -7.13 5.87
C SER A 23 21.86 -6.57 4.61
N ASN A 24 21.18 -5.66 3.89
CA ASN A 24 21.68 -5.04 2.66
C ASN A 24 21.96 -3.53 2.88
N ALA A 25 23.14 -3.08 2.44
CA ALA A 25 23.54 -1.68 2.47
C ALA A 25 22.72 -0.81 1.50
N ASP A 26 22.25 -1.36 0.38
CA ASP A 26 21.43 -0.66 -0.61
C ASP A 26 20.02 -0.41 -0.08
N THR A 27 19.38 -1.43 0.50
CA THR A 27 18.09 -1.28 1.21
C THR A 27 18.20 -0.24 2.33
N LEU A 28 19.29 -0.25 3.11
CA LEU A 28 19.51 0.78 4.13
C LEU A 28 19.59 2.19 3.53
N LYS A 29 20.25 2.35 2.38
CA LYS A 29 20.35 3.63 1.70
C LYS A 29 18.99 4.08 1.17
N HIS A 30 18.26 3.21 0.47
CA HIS A 30 16.94 3.52 -0.09
C HIS A 30 15.95 3.88 1.02
N VAL A 31 15.84 3.05 2.06
CA VAL A 31 14.95 3.30 3.20
C VAL A 31 15.34 4.58 3.92
N HIS A 32 16.63 4.87 4.09
CA HIS A 32 17.06 6.13 4.69
C HIS A 32 16.64 7.33 3.85
N THR A 33 16.91 7.32 2.55
CA THR A 33 16.53 8.42 1.66
C THR A 33 15.02 8.62 1.64
N ALA A 34 14.24 7.54 1.54
CA ALA A 34 12.79 7.58 1.52
C ALA A 34 12.15 8.09 2.82
N THR A 35 12.74 7.78 3.99
CA THR A 35 12.11 8.11 5.29
C THR A 35 12.69 9.35 5.97
N VAL A 36 13.97 9.65 5.76
CA VAL A 36 14.69 10.75 6.43
C VAL A 36 15.14 11.83 5.43
N GLY A 37 15.28 11.48 4.16
CA GLY A 37 15.78 12.37 3.11
C GLY A 37 17.27 12.16 2.79
N PRO A 38 17.78 12.83 1.74
CA PRO A 38 19.15 12.70 1.28
C PRO A 38 20.17 13.19 2.32
N PHE A 39 21.34 12.54 2.36
CA PHE A 39 22.39 12.76 3.35
C PHE A 39 23.05 14.14 3.31
N ASP A 40 22.82 14.90 2.22
CA ASP A 40 23.57 16.12 1.89
C ASP A 40 22.97 17.38 2.53
N HIS A 41 21.80 17.28 3.18
CA HIS A 41 21.28 18.37 4.00
C HIS A 41 22.00 18.40 5.37
N ILE A 42 22.90 19.38 5.43
CA ILE A 42 23.78 19.83 6.51
C ILE A 42 23.12 19.77 7.92
N GLU A 43 23.90 19.29 8.90
CA GLU A 43 23.74 19.47 10.35
C GLU A 43 22.50 18.94 11.10
N THR A 44 21.62 18.13 10.52
CA THR A 44 20.57 17.50 11.34
C THR A 44 21.17 16.51 12.34
N GLY A 45 21.10 16.85 13.63
CA GLY A 45 21.61 16.04 14.72
C GLY A 45 21.05 14.62 14.70
N VAL A 46 21.83 13.65 15.20
CA VAL A 46 21.45 12.22 15.23
C VAL A 46 20.08 12.01 15.88
N LYS A 47 19.76 12.78 16.93
CA LYS A 47 18.47 12.73 17.64
C LYS A 47 17.29 13.14 16.75
N THR A 48 17.46 14.16 15.89
CA THR A 48 16.41 14.61 14.97
C THR A 48 16.12 13.54 13.92
N ARG A 49 17.16 12.93 13.35
CA ARG A 49 17.02 11.82 12.39
C ARG A 49 16.40 10.58 13.02
N GLN A 50 16.74 10.27 14.27
CA GLN A 50 16.09 9.21 15.04
C GLN A 50 14.61 9.49 15.27
N ARG A 51 14.24 10.75 15.54
CA ARG A 51 12.83 11.13 15.69
C ARG A 51 12.08 11.00 14.37
N VAL A 52 12.60 11.55 13.28
CA VAL A 52 11.95 11.48 11.95
C VAL A 52 11.76 10.03 11.50
N SER A 53 12.83 9.22 11.58
CA SER A 53 12.73 7.78 11.25
C SER A 53 11.74 7.06 12.18
N ARG A 54 11.73 7.33 13.48
CA ARG A 54 10.75 6.74 14.40
C ARG A 54 9.32 7.12 14.00
N ASP A 55 9.05 8.39 13.76
CA ASP A 55 7.71 8.88 13.44
C ASP A 55 7.24 8.29 12.08
N SER A 56 8.16 8.17 11.09
CA SER A 56 7.90 7.49 9.81
C SER A 56 7.62 5.98 9.98
N LEU A 57 8.38 5.28 10.82
CA LEU A 57 8.15 3.87 11.13
C LEU A 57 6.85 3.65 11.90
N VAL A 58 6.49 4.56 12.81
CA VAL A 58 5.18 4.52 13.49
C VAL A 58 4.06 4.58 12.46
N ARG A 59 4.16 5.48 11.47
CA ARG A 59 3.19 5.57 10.37
C ARG A 59 3.14 4.27 9.56
N LEU A 60 4.28 3.65 9.25
CA LEU A 60 4.32 2.34 8.56
C LEU A 60 3.48 1.29 9.29
N PHE A 61 3.73 1.09 10.59
CA PHE A 61 3.00 0.09 11.37
C PHE A 61 1.52 0.47 11.58
N GLN A 62 1.20 1.77 11.63
CA GLN A 62 -0.19 2.23 11.63
C GLN A 62 -0.90 1.96 10.29
N THR A 63 -0.24 2.20 9.15
CA THR A 63 -0.74 1.85 7.82
C THR A 63 -0.99 0.34 7.72
N MET A 64 -0.02 -0.47 8.15
CA MET A 64 -0.16 -1.93 8.19
C MET A 64 -1.35 -2.36 9.05
N LYS A 65 -1.50 -1.80 10.26
CA LYS A 65 -2.64 -2.04 11.15
C LYS A 65 -3.97 -1.63 10.49
N GLY A 66 -4.01 -0.49 9.80
CA GLY A 66 -5.19 -0.06 9.05
C GLY A 66 -5.59 -1.08 7.97
N LYS A 67 -4.62 -1.83 7.43
CA LYS A 67 -4.82 -2.90 6.45
C LYS A 67 -4.85 -4.30 7.07
N GLU A 68 -5.18 -4.45 8.36
CA GLU A 68 -5.23 -5.74 9.05
C GLU A 68 -6.10 -6.77 8.31
N MET A 69 -7.28 -6.38 7.85
CA MET A 69 -8.20 -7.28 7.16
C MET A 69 -7.62 -7.77 5.82
N LEU A 70 -6.95 -6.88 5.09
CA LEU A 70 -6.24 -7.22 3.86
C LEU A 70 -5.08 -8.17 4.15
N TYR A 71 -4.33 -7.93 5.24
CA TYR A 71 -3.25 -8.82 5.67
C TYR A 71 -3.76 -10.20 6.08
N LYS A 72 -4.90 -10.30 6.78
CA LYS A 72 -5.52 -11.58 7.14
C LYS A 72 -5.88 -12.42 5.91
N ALA A 73 -6.31 -11.76 4.83
CA ALA A 73 -6.66 -12.45 3.59
C ALA A 73 -5.45 -12.76 2.69
N LEU A 74 -4.57 -11.78 2.47
CA LEU A 74 -3.46 -11.87 1.53
C LEU A 74 -2.15 -12.34 2.16
N ARG A 75 -2.05 -12.34 3.49
CA ARG A 75 -0.86 -12.71 4.28
C ARG A 75 0.41 -11.98 3.78
N ASP A 76 1.53 -12.68 3.72
CA ASP A 76 2.84 -12.16 3.32
C ASP A 76 3.03 -12.08 1.79
N THR A 77 1.96 -11.89 1.01
CA THR A 77 2.08 -11.76 -0.45
C THR A 77 2.65 -10.40 -0.86
N LYS A 78 3.33 -10.38 -2.01
CA LYS A 78 3.90 -9.14 -2.59
C LYS A 78 2.86 -8.02 -2.72
N VAL A 79 1.64 -8.37 -3.10
CA VAL A 79 0.53 -7.41 -3.32
C VAL A 79 0.15 -6.67 -2.04
N PHE A 80 0.18 -7.33 -0.88
CA PHE A 80 -0.05 -6.66 0.40
C PHE A 80 1.03 -5.59 0.64
N TRP A 81 2.30 -5.95 0.43
CA TRP A 81 3.42 -5.03 0.63
C TRP A 81 3.45 -3.87 -0.38
N ASP A 82 3.04 -4.10 -1.62
CA ASP A 82 2.85 -3.04 -2.62
C ASP A 82 1.73 -2.08 -2.17
N THR A 83 0.66 -2.61 -1.55
CA THR A 83 -0.42 -1.77 -1.01
C THR A 83 0.05 -0.92 0.16
N VAL A 84 0.89 -1.49 1.03
CA VAL A 84 1.48 -0.75 2.16
C VAL A 84 2.46 0.29 1.65
N SER A 85 3.29 0.00 0.65
CA SER A 85 4.27 0.96 0.11
C SER A 85 3.60 2.19 -0.50
N VAL A 86 2.50 2.00 -1.24
CA VAL A 86 1.74 3.11 -1.86
C VAL A 86 1.03 3.98 -0.82
N ASN A 87 0.55 3.37 0.29
CA ASN A 87 -0.16 4.10 1.34
C ASN A 87 0.77 4.63 2.45
N TRP A 88 2.06 4.29 2.42
CA TRP A 88 3.03 4.81 3.37
C TRP A 88 3.52 6.18 2.89
N GLU A 89 3.30 7.21 3.71
CA GLU A 89 3.76 8.58 3.41
C GLU A 89 5.28 8.68 3.55
N ILE A 90 5.99 8.49 2.44
CA ILE A 90 7.45 8.56 2.32
C ILE A 90 7.88 9.45 1.15
N LEU A 91 9.09 10.01 1.25
CA LEU A 91 9.68 10.98 0.32
C LEU A 91 10.02 10.37 -1.04
N GLU A 92 10.40 9.10 -1.07
CA GLU A 92 10.74 8.35 -2.27
C GLU A 92 10.04 6.99 -2.22
N ASP A 93 9.70 6.45 -3.38
CA ASP A 93 9.00 5.16 -3.47
C ASP A 93 9.93 4.01 -3.07
N LEU A 94 9.40 3.12 -2.23
CA LEU A 94 10.07 1.90 -1.81
C LEU A 94 9.40 0.70 -2.44
N SER A 95 10.21 -0.28 -2.84
CA SER A 95 9.69 -1.55 -3.33
C SER A 95 8.96 -2.30 -2.22
N ALA A 96 7.99 -3.16 -2.58
CA ALA A 96 7.35 -4.07 -1.63
C ALA A 96 8.37 -4.85 -0.79
N GLU A 97 9.46 -5.29 -1.40
CA GLU A 97 10.50 -6.05 -0.71
C GLU A 97 11.24 -5.19 0.32
N ASP A 98 11.57 -3.94 0.00
CA ASP A 98 12.19 -3.03 0.97
C ASP A 98 11.26 -2.78 2.17
N VAL A 99 9.97 -2.53 1.93
CA VAL A 99 8.98 -2.34 3.01
C VAL A 99 8.85 -3.59 3.87
N ARG A 100 8.78 -4.77 3.25
CA ARG A 100 8.73 -6.07 3.94
C ARG A 100 9.96 -6.28 4.81
N VAL A 101 11.15 -6.05 4.26
CA VAL A 101 12.42 -6.16 4.99
C VAL A 101 12.45 -5.22 6.19
N VAL A 102 11.97 -3.98 6.04
CA VAL A 102 11.88 -3.02 7.15
C VAL A 102 10.97 -3.55 8.25
N ALA A 103 9.75 -3.96 7.91
CA ALA A 103 8.78 -4.46 8.88
C ALA A 103 9.32 -5.68 9.64
N ILE A 104 9.83 -6.69 8.92
CA ILE A 104 10.38 -7.92 9.52
C ILE A 104 11.58 -7.62 10.41
N THR A 105 12.49 -6.73 10.00
CA THR A 105 13.68 -6.37 10.77
C THR A 105 13.29 -5.77 12.13
N PHE A 106 12.30 -4.88 12.16
CA PHE A 106 11.83 -4.28 13.41
C PHE A 106 11.07 -5.27 14.30
N ILE A 107 10.28 -6.18 13.71
CA ILE A 107 9.63 -7.27 14.44
C ILE A 107 10.67 -8.19 15.09
N GLN A 108 11.68 -8.62 14.34
CA GLN A 108 12.77 -9.46 14.84
C GLN A 108 13.58 -8.75 15.93
N GLY A 109 13.89 -7.47 15.72
CA GLY A 109 14.59 -6.66 16.71
C GLY A 109 13.79 -6.48 18.01
N ARG A 110 12.45 -6.44 17.91
CA ARG A 110 11.56 -6.38 19.06
C ARG A 110 11.48 -7.72 19.80
N LYS A 111 11.35 -8.84 19.06
CA LYS A 111 11.39 -10.20 19.63
C LYS A 111 12.71 -10.46 20.37
N ALA A 112 13.84 -10.14 19.76
CA ALA A 112 15.16 -10.28 20.37
C ALA A 112 15.31 -9.47 21.68
N PHE A 113 14.77 -8.24 21.71
CA PHE A 113 14.78 -7.41 22.91
C PHE A 113 13.90 -7.99 24.04
N ASN A 114 12.78 -8.61 23.69
CA ASN A 114 11.88 -9.24 24.67
C ASN A 114 12.43 -10.57 25.21
N ASP A 115 13.22 -11.29 24.41
CA ASP A 115 13.84 -12.57 24.80
C ASP A 115 15.09 -12.39 25.68
N ASP A 116 15.79 -11.25 25.57
CA ASP A 116 16.95 -10.94 26.41
C ASP A 116 16.54 -10.63 27.86
N ARG A 117 16.56 -11.67 28.69
CA ARG A 117 16.27 -11.64 30.14
C ARG A 117 17.05 -10.57 30.91
N ARG A 118 18.20 -10.10 30.43
CA ARG A 118 19.00 -9.06 31.10
C ARG A 118 18.40 -7.66 30.94
N LEU A 119 17.70 -7.42 29.82
CA LEU A 119 17.02 -6.17 29.53
C LEU A 119 15.56 -6.17 30.03
N CYS A 120 14.95 -7.34 30.25
CA CYS A 120 13.57 -7.49 30.74
C CYS A 120 13.28 -6.82 32.09
N LEU A 121 14.27 -6.67 32.97
CA LEU A 121 14.08 -6.02 34.28
C LEU A 121 13.97 -4.49 34.18
N SER A 122 14.57 -3.89 33.14
CA SER A 122 14.47 -2.47 32.78
C SER A 122 13.42 -2.21 31.68
N SER A 123 12.92 -3.26 31.00
CA SER A 123 12.07 -3.19 29.81
C SER A 123 10.63 -2.76 30.06
N ARG A 124 10.09 -2.92 31.28
CA ARG A 124 8.73 -2.46 31.62
C ARG A 124 8.53 -0.95 31.40
N ASN A 125 9.62 -0.18 31.28
CA ASN A 125 9.60 1.28 31.21
C ASN A 125 9.99 1.89 29.85
N GLN A 126 10.33 1.11 28.82
CA GLN A 126 10.60 1.66 27.47
C GLN A 126 9.42 1.45 26.52
N LYS A 127 8.23 1.85 26.96
CA LYS A 127 7.08 2.01 26.07
C LYS A 127 7.28 3.27 25.23
N THR A 128 7.56 3.08 23.95
CA THR A 128 7.55 4.13 22.95
C THR A 128 6.37 3.91 22.00
N PRO A 129 5.90 4.95 21.29
CA PRO A 129 4.86 4.79 20.27
C PRO A 129 5.22 3.74 19.21
N LEU A 130 6.51 3.61 18.88
CA LEU A 130 6.99 2.62 17.92
C LEU A 130 6.93 1.19 18.49
N THR A 131 7.37 0.97 19.72
CA THR A 131 7.28 -0.37 20.33
C THR A 131 5.83 -0.81 20.48
N GLU A 132 4.91 0.10 20.81
CA GLU A 132 3.48 -0.22 20.91
C GLU A 132 2.89 -0.59 19.55
N ALA A 133 3.22 0.16 18.49
CA ALA A 133 2.77 -0.14 17.14
C ALA A 133 3.29 -1.50 16.64
N VAL A 134 4.57 -1.82 16.91
CA VAL A 134 5.18 -3.11 16.55
C VAL A 134 4.57 -4.26 17.37
N ASP A 135 4.37 -4.08 18.68
CA ASP A 135 3.78 -5.11 19.55
C ASP A 135 2.35 -5.46 19.09
N VAL A 136 1.55 -4.46 18.68
CA VAL A 136 0.22 -4.69 18.10
C VAL A 136 0.32 -5.47 16.80
N TRP A 137 1.23 -5.10 15.91
CA TRP A 137 1.40 -5.82 14.64
C TRP A 137 1.92 -7.24 14.84
N MET A 138 2.82 -7.48 15.81
CA MET A 138 3.28 -8.81 16.16
C MET A 138 2.12 -9.72 16.58
N ALA A 139 1.18 -9.21 17.38
CA ALA A 139 -0.01 -9.97 17.75
C ALA A 139 -0.88 -10.34 16.54
N ILE A 140 -1.10 -9.41 15.61
CA ILE A 140 -1.82 -9.67 14.35
C ILE A 140 -1.07 -10.71 13.50
N HIS A 141 0.25 -10.57 13.38
CA HIS A 141 1.07 -11.49 12.61
C HIS A 141 1.08 -12.90 13.19
N ASP A 142 1.18 -13.02 14.51
CA ASP A 142 1.14 -14.30 15.20
C ASP A 142 -0.27 -14.94 15.09
N GLU A 143 -1.36 -14.14 15.13
CA GLU A 143 -2.73 -14.60 14.85
C GLU A 143 -2.85 -15.18 13.43
N VAL A 144 -2.36 -14.44 12.41
CA VAL A 144 -2.41 -14.88 11.01
C VAL A 144 -1.54 -16.10 10.76
N SER A 145 -0.39 -16.20 11.43
CA SER A 145 0.52 -17.34 11.32
C SER A 145 -0.07 -18.61 11.98
N ALA A 146 -0.97 -18.45 12.95
CA ALA A 146 -1.69 -19.56 13.58
C ALA A 146 -2.87 -20.06 12.74
N LEU A 147 -3.33 -19.30 11.73
CA LEU A 147 -4.33 -19.77 10.79
C LEU A 147 -3.75 -20.87 9.91
N GLU A 148 -4.55 -21.89 9.60
CA GLU A 148 -4.17 -22.92 8.61
C GLU A 148 -3.63 -22.24 7.35
N PRO A 149 -2.61 -22.82 6.67
CA PRO A 149 -2.10 -22.28 5.40
C PRO A 149 -3.28 -21.91 4.51
N PRO A 150 -3.25 -20.77 3.80
CA PRO A 150 -4.35 -20.45 2.92
C PRO A 150 -4.43 -21.64 1.97
N LYS A 151 -5.57 -22.35 1.97
CA LYS A 151 -5.78 -23.43 1.01
C LYS A 151 -5.44 -22.80 -0.32
N SER A 152 -4.37 -23.27 -0.94
CA SER A 152 -3.97 -22.85 -2.27
C SER A 152 -5.25 -22.76 -3.07
N PHE A 153 -5.47 -21.62 -3.73
CA PHE A 153 -6.63 -21.43 -4.57
C PHE A 153 -6.48 -22.38 -5.75
N GLU A 154 -6.76 -23.67 -5.53
CA GLU A 154 -7.20 -24.54 -6.60
C GLU A 154 -8.61 -24.05 -6.90
N LEU A 155 -8.72 -23.26 -7.97
CA LEU A 155 -9.95 -23.07 -8.71
C LEU A 155 -10.42 -24.46 -9.19
N THR A 156 -10.92 -25.28 -8.27
CA THR A 156 -11.67 -26.46 -8.63
C THR A 156 -13.00 -25.94 -9.15
N LEU A 157 -13.13 -26.01 -10.47
CA LEU A 157 -14.39 -25.91 -11.22
C LEU A 157 -15.40 -26.92 -10.67
N ARG A 158 -16.03 -26.60 -9.54
CA ARG A 158 -17.23 -27.27 -9.06
C ARG A 158 -18.34 -26.25 -9.08
N HIS A 159 -19.13 -26.33 -10.14
CA HIS A 159 -20.40 -25.63 -10.25
C HIS A 159 -21.28 -25.97 -9.04
N PRO A 160 -21.62 -25.01 -8.16
CA PRO A 160 -22.78 -25.18 -7.31
C PRO A 160 -24.04 -25.07 -8.19
N PRO A 161 -25.14 -25.76 -7.83
CA PRO A 161 -26.40 -25.61 -8.54
C PRO A 161 -26.88 -24.17 -8.46
N LEU A 162 -27.49 -23.70 -9.55
CA LEU A 162 -28.10 -22.38 -9.66
C LEU A 162 -29.16 -22.20 -8.58
N ASP A 163 -28.84 -21.44 -7.54
CA ASP A 163 -29.83 -20.68 -6.78
C ASP A 163 -29.52 -19.20 -6.96
N THR A 164 -30.48 -18.48 -7.55
CA THR A 164 -30.46 -17.04 -7.86
C THR A 164 -30.58 -16.17 -6.62
N THR A 165 -29.74 -16.42 -5.62
CA THR A 165 -29.49 -15.50 -4.52
C THR A 165 -28.25 -14.70 -4.85
N ILE A 166 -28.39 -13.37 -4.89
CA ILE A 166 -27.30 -12.39 -4.99
C ILE A 166 -26.14 -12.88 -4.10
N HIS A 167 -25.03 -13.30 -4.72
CA HIS A 167 -23.85 -13.74 -4.00
C HIS A 167 -23.18 -12.51 -3.37
N GLN A 168 -23.75 -12.05 -2.27
CA GLN A 168 -23.11 -11.04 -1.43
C GLN A 168 -21.84 -11.65 -0.87
N ALA A 169 -20.73 -10.91 -0.97
CA ALA A 169 -19.51 -11.31 -0.28
C ALA A 169 -19.86 -11.50 1.21
N LYS A 170 -19.55 -12.68 1.77
CA LYS A 170 -19.76 -13.05 3.18
C LYS A 170 -18.49 -12.97 4.03
N VAL A 171 -17.35 -12.71 3.40
CA VAL A 171 -16.05 -12.44 4.03
C VAL A 171 -15.37 -11.26 3.32
N TRP A 172 -14.68 -10.40 4.06
CA TRP A 172 -13.90 -9.28 3.53
C TRP A 172 -12.39 -9.51 3.71
N PRO A 173 -11.56 -9.21 2.69
CA PRO A 173 -11.95 -8.93 1.30
C PRO A 173 -12.64 -10.13 0.62
N PRO A 174 -13.42 -9.91 -0.46
CA PRO A 174 -14.14 -10.98 -1.13
C PRO A 174 -13.19 -12.04 -1.72
N GLN A 175 -13.44 -13.30 -1.39
CA GLN A 175 -12.58 -14.43 -1.78
C GLN A 175 -12.60 -14.76 -3.28
N TYR A 176 -13.54 -14.21 -4.05
CA TYR A 176 -13.66 -14.42 -5.49
C TYR A 176 -12.81 -13.45 -6.32
N LEU A 177 -12.16 -12.49 -5.67
CA LEU A 177 -11.27 -11.52 -6.30
C LEU A 177 -9.83 -11.98 -6.16
N ASN A 178 -9.01 -11.64 -7.15
CA ASN A 178 -7.58 -11.90 -7.05
C ASN A 178 -6.93 -10.96 -6.01
N ALA A 179 -5.66 -11.20 -5.69
CA ALA A 179 -4.95 -10.41 -4.68
C ALA A 179 -4.90 -8.91 -5.01
N GLN A 180 -4.71 -8.57 -6.28
CA GLN A 180 -4.60 -7.19 -6.76
C GLN A 180 -5.94 -6.45 -6.67
N GLU A 181 -7.04 -7.12 -7.03
CA GLU A 181 -8.39 -6.61 -6.89
C GLU A 181 -8.76 -6.40 -5.42
N CYS A 182 -8.37 -7.32 -4.54
CA CYS A 182 -8.52 -7.17 -3.09
C CYS A 182 -7.78 -5.92 -2.58
N ALA A 183 -6.55 -5.68 -3.04
CA ALA A 183 -5.78 -4.50 -2.69
C ALA A 183 -6.45 -3.20 -3.14
N TRP A 184 -6.96 -3.13 -4.37
CA TRP A 184 -7.63 -1.94 -4.88
C TRP A 184 -8.93 -1.60 -4.16
N ILE A 185 -9.70 -2.63 -3.77
CA ILE A 185 -10.94 -2.45 -3.01
C ILE A 185 -10.65 -2.03 -1.56
N SER A 186 -9.52 -2.46 -1.02
CA SER A 186 -9.05 -2.10 0.33
C SER A 186 -8.33 -0.75 0.38
N ASP A 187 -8.46 0.08 -0.65
CA ASP A 187 -8.03 1.49 -0.63
C ASP A 187 -8.83 2.26 0.43
N ASP A 188 -8.17 3.06 1.28
CA ASP A 188 -8.84 3.70 2.42
C ASP A 188 -10.01 4.58 2.00
N HIS A 189 -9.89 5.28 0.87
CA HIS A 189 -10.96 6.13 0.38
C HIS A 189 -12.18 5.30 -0.03
N ILE A 190 -11.93 4.20 -0.73
CA ILE A 190 -12.98 3.28 -1.21
C ILE A 190 -13.63 2.56 -0.03
N GLU A 191 -12.82 1.98 0.85
CA GLU A 191 -13.29 1.23 2.01
C GLU A 191 -14.13 2.13 2.93
N ASN A 192 -13.65 3.32 3.27
CA ASN A 192 -14.40 4.25 4.11
C ASN A 192 -15.71 4.70 3.46
N GLN A 193 -15.72 4.98 2.15
CA GLN A 193 -16.96 5.36 1.45
C GLN A 193 -17.95 4.20 1.34
N LEU A 194 -17.48 2.97 1.10
CA LEU A 194 -18.35 1.79 1.07
C LEU A 194 -18.92 1.49 2.46
N GLN A 195 -18.10 1.56 3.51
CA GLN A 195 -18.52 1.35 4.91
C GLN A 195 -19.49 2.45 5.36
N ALA A 196 -19.22 3.73 5.10
CA ALA A 196 -20.09 4.83 5.50
C ALA A 196 -21.48 4.75 4.85
N ARG A 197 -21.57 4.20 3.64
CA ARG A 197 -22.84 4.05 2.90
C ARG A 197 -23.64 2.82 3.32
N GLN A 198 -22.99 1.77 3.80
CA GLN A 198 -23.65 0.46 4.00
C GLN A 198 -23.57 -0.06 5.45
N GLY A 199 -22.88 0.66 6.33
CA GLY A 199 -22.79 0.42 7.78
C GLY A 199 -21.78 -0.66 8.15
N SER A 200 -22.01 -1.90 7.73
CA SER A 200 -21.11 -3.04 8.00
C SER A 200 -21.29 -4.16 6.98
N PHE A 201 -20.25 -4.96 6.82
CA PHE A 201 -20.25 -6.15 5.99
C PHE A 201 -21.17 -7.25 6.59
N PRO A 202 -21.95 -8.04 5.82
CA PRO A 202 -22.03 -8.11 4.35
C PRO A 202 -22.79 -6.96 3.69
N PHE A 203 -22.34 -6.58 2.49
CA PHE A 203 -22.88 -5.47 1.69
C PHE A 203 -24.29 -5.79 1.17
N THR A 204 -25.31 -5.26 1.85
CA THR A 204 -26.68 -5.23 1.34
C THR A 204 -27.13 -3.77 1.24
N PRO A 205 -27.28 -3.20 0.03
CA PRO A 205 -27.88 -1.88 -0.09
C PRO A 205 -29.33 -1.96 0.41
N LYS A 206 -29.63 -1.21 1.47
CA LYS A 206 -30.96 -1.10 2.09
C LYS A 206 -31.78 0.01 1.44
N SER A 207 -31.12 0.94 0.76
CA SER A 207 -31.69 2.16 0.19
C SER A 207 -30.95 2.56 -1.10
N GLY A 208 -31.61 3.30 -1.99
CA GLY A 208 -30.97 3.89 -3.17
C GLY A 208 -29.83 4.88 -2.82
N LYS A 209 -29.75 5.36 -1.57
CA LYS A 209 -28.64 6.19 -1.07
C LYS A 209 -27.34 5.40 -0.83
N ASP A 210 -27.45 4.07 -0.75
CA ASP A 210 -26.34 3.15 -0.46
C ASP A 210 -25.59 2.76 -1.75
N ILE A 211 -26.09 3.22 -2.90
CA ILE A 211 -25.55 3.01 -4.24
C ILE A 211 -24.75 4.27 -4.61
N PRO A 212 -23.44 4.16 -4.94
CA PRO A 212 -22.67 5.28 -5.46
C PRO A 212 -23.33 5.86 -6.71
N ARG A 213 -23.20 7.17 -6.90
CA ARG A 213 -23.72 7.84 -8.10
C ARG A 213 -23.06 7.22 -9.34
N ILE A 214 -23.86 6.95 -10.37
CA ILE A 214 -23.35 6.50 -11.66
C ILE A 214 -22.39 7.57 -12.19
N PRO A 215 -21.10 7.24 -12.44
CA PRO A 215 -20.14 8.20 -12.96
C PRO A 215 -20.55 8.71 -14.34
N HIS A 216 -20.32 9.99 -14.58
CA HIS A 216 -20.46 10.61 -15.90
C HIS A 216 -19.08 10.88 -16.52
N ASN A 217 -19.06 11.34 -17.77
CA ASN A 217 -17.84 11.63 -18.54
C ASN A 217 -16.86 12.63 -17.90
N VAL A 218 -17.30 13.45 -16.95
CA VAL A 218 -16.44 14.38 -16.18
C VAL A 218 -16.27 13.98 -14.71
N ALA A 219 -16.54 12.73 -14.36
CA ALA A 219 -16.39 12.25 -12.98
C ALA A 219 -14.91 12.08 -12.62
N PHE A 220 -14.57 12.31 -11.35
CA PHE A 220 -13.21 12.09 -10.88
C PHE A 220 -12.88 10.58 -10.91
N PRO A 221 -11.61 10.20 -11.14
CA PRO A 221 -11.22 8.78 -11.15
C PRO A 221 -11.61 8.02 -9.87
N GLN A 222 -11.60 8.69 -8.72
CA GLN A 222 -12.02 8.10 -7.45
C GLN A 222 -13.52 7.73 -7.42
N ASP A 223 -14.38 8.54 -8.02
CA ASP A 223 -15.82 8.26 -8.11
C ASP A 223 -16.11 7.09 -9.03
N ILE A 224 -15.38 7.01 -10.15
CA ILE A 224 -15.45 5.87 -11.07
C ILE A 224 -14.97 4.60 -10.37
N LYS A 225 -13.83 4.66 -9.68
CA LYS A 225 -13.28 3.55 -8.87
C LYS A 225 -14.28 3.08 -7.81
N LEU A 226 -14.91 4.00 -7.08
CA LEU A 226 -15.92 3.67 -6.08
C LEU A 226 -17.14 2.96 -6.67
N PHE A 227 -17.67 3.48 -7.79
CA PHE A 227 -18.81 2.86 -8.45
C PHE A 227 -18.48 1.46 -8.99
N LEU A 228 -17.30 1.29 -9.61
CA LEU A 228 -16.84 0.00 -10.12
C LEU A 228 -16.61 -1.02 -8.99
N CYS A 229 -15.96 -0.62 -7.88
CA CYS A 229 -15.82 -1.46 -6.69
C CYS A 229 -17.19 -1.90 -6.16
N TRP A 230 -18.14 -0.96 -6.04
CA TRP A 230 -19.51 -1.29 -5.62
C TRP A 230 -20.20 -2.25 -6.60
N ALA A 231 -20.07 -2.03 -7.91
CA ALA A 231 -20.69 -2.87 -8.93
C ALA A 231 -20.14 -4.30 -8.89
N VAL A 232 -18.83 -4.46 -8.70
CA VAL A 232 -18.20 -5.78 -8.48
C VAL A 232 -18.74 -6.40 -7.21
N LEU A 233 -18.70 -5.70 -6.08
CA LEU A 233 -19.15 -6.26 -4.80
C LEU A 233 -20.64 -6.67 -4.80
N ALA A 234 -21.48 -5.93 -5.53
CA ALA A 234 -22.92 -6.15 -5.56
C ALA A 234 -23.37 -7.18 -6.61
N ARG A 235 -22.61 -7.37 -7.70
CA ARG A 235 -23.08 -8.15 -8.87
C ARG A 235 -22.10 -9.21 -9.38
N TYR A 236 -20.87 -9.24 -8.87
CA TYR A 236 -19.90 -10.19 -9.34
C TYR A 236 -20.22 -11.59 -8.81
N ALA A 237 -20.41 -12.52 -9.73
CA ALA A 237 -20.59 -13.93 -9.43
C ALA A 237 -19.45 -14.70 -10.12
N PRO A 238 -18.46 -15.25 -9.41
CA PRO A 238 -17.31 -15.91 -10.04
C PRO A 238 -17.68 -17.04 -11.00
N SER A 239 -18.85 -17.67 -10.84
CA SER A 239 -19.36 -18.70 -11.76
C SER A 239 -19.88 -18.16 -13.10
N VAL A 240 -20.10 -16.84 -13.21
CA VAL A 240 -20.75 -16.20 -14.37
C VAL A 240 -19.93 -15.02 -14.90
N SER A 241 -19.29 -14.26 -14.02
CA SER A 241 -18.53 -13.05 -14.31
C SER A 241 -17.11 -13.43 -14.76
N LYS A 242 -16.90 -13.46 -16.08
CA LYS A 242 -15.60 -13.71 -16.69
C LYS A 242 -14.81 -12.45 -17.02
N PHE A 243 -15.13 -11.33 -16.35
CA PHE A 243 -14.38 -10.08 -16.51
C PHE A 243 -13.50 -9.80 -15.29
N SER A 244 -12.45 -9.01 -15.48
CA SER A 244 -11.64 -8.42 -14.42
C SER A 244 -11.58 -6.90 -14.59
N LEU A 245 -11.41 -6.17 -13.48
CA LEU A 245 -11.31 -4.71 -13.49
C LEU A 245 -9.91 -4.26 -13.09
N PHE A 246 -9.27 -3.46 -13.92
CA PHE A 246 -8.03 -2.77 -13.59
C PHE A 246 -8.36 -1.41 -12.96
N MET A 247 -8.21 -1.33 -11.64
CA MET A 247 -8.75 -0.22 -10.83
C MET A 247 -7.74 0.90 -10.54
N ALA A 248 -6.53 0.79 -11.06
CA ALA A 248 -5.57 1.89 -11.07
C ALA A 248 -5.84 2.79 -12.30
N PRO A 249 -6.12 4.10 -12.12
CA PRO A 249 -6.32 4.99 -13.25
C PRO A 249 -5.08 5.03 -14.17
N ILE A 250 -5.27 4.75 -15.45
CA ILE A 250 -4.23 4.74 -16.47
C ILE A 250 -4.05 6.17 -16.97
N ALA A 251 -2.89 6.74 -16.66
CA ALA A 251 -2.55 8.13 -16.90
C ALA A 251 -1.39 8.33 -17.85
N PHE A 252 -0.46 7.37 -17.83
CA PHE A 252 0.86 7.52 -18.43
C PHE A 252 1.03 6.49 -19.52
N ARG A 253 1.74 6.87 -20.59
CA ARG A 253 2.07 5.92 -21.64
C ARG A 253 3.03 4.86 -21.12
N ASP A 254 4.06 5.32 -20.42
CA ASP A 254 5.16 4.53 -19.91
C ASP A 254 5.68 5.09 -18.57
N GLU A 255 6.71 4.43 -18.05
CA GLU A 255 7.32 4.78 -16.78
C GLU A 255 8.04 6.13 -16.82
N ASP A 256 8.59 6.51 -17.98
CA ASP A 256 9.36 7.74 -18.11
C ASP A 256 8.41 8.95 -18.11
N ASP A 257 7.28 8.86 -18.82
CA ASP A 257 6.19 9.82 -18.70
C ASP A 257 5.74 9.97 -17.23
N ARG A 258 5.60 8.86 -16.49
CA ARG A 258 5.23 8.90 -15.07
C ARG A 258 6.27 9.62 -14.21
N LYS A 259 7.57 9.37 -14.45
CA LYS A 259 8.68 10.01 -13.72
C LYS A 259 8.75 11.51 -13.98
N ASP A 260 8.65 11.92 -15.24
CA ASP A 260 8.69 13.34 -15.62
C ASP A 260 7.57 14.11 -14.90
N TRP A 261 6.39 13.52 -14.86
CA TRP A 261 5.26 14.05 -14.10
C TRP A 261 5.48 14.02 -12.59
N TYR A 262 6.10 12.98 -12.03
CA TYR A 262 6.44 12.92 -10.61
C TYR A 262 7.30 14.11 -10.20
N LEU A 263 8.33 14.39 -11.00
CA LEU A 263 9.24 15.49 -10.76
C LEU A 263 8.52 16.84 -10.90
N ALA A 264 7.71 17.02 -11.94
CA ALA A 264 6.98 18.25 -12.20
C ALA A 264 5.94 18.60 -11.12
N THR A 265 5.30 17.59 -10.55
CA THR A 265 4.16 17.77 -9.64
C THR A 265 4.52 17.70 -8.16
N GLY A 266 5.82 17.55 -7.83
CA GLY A 266 6.24 17.42 -6.44
C GLY A 266 5.78 16.11 -5.80
N SER A 267 5.92 14.98 -6.52
CA SER A 267 5.66 13.62 -6.04
C SER A 267 4.20 13.14 -5.99
N LEU A 268 3.31 13.73 -6.80
CA LEU A 268 1.88 13.39 -6.80
C LEU A 268 1.43 12.13 -7.59
N PRO A 269 2.18 11.48 -8.51
CA PRO A 269 1.60 10.48 -9.42
C PRO A 269 1.47 9.06 -8.82
N LYS A 270 1.71 8.86 -7.52
CA LYS A 270 1.77 7.54 -6.86
C LYS A 270 0.55 6.62 -7.04
N ARG A 271 -0.59 7.17 -7.50
CA ARG A 271 -1.86 6.43 -7.62
C ARG A 271 -2.26 6.10 -9.06
N HIS A 272 -1.39 6.37 -10.02
CA HIS A 272 -1.69 6.24 -11.44
C HIS A 272 -0.79 5.22 -12.12
N ALA A 273 -1.40 4.46 -13.02
CA ALA A 273 -0.75 3.38 -13.76
C ALA A 273 -0.31 3.83 -15.16
N THR A 274 0.62 3.06 -15.72
CA THR A 274 1.02 3.13 -17.12
C THR A 274 0.17 2.22 -18.00
N ILE A 275 0.16 2.47 -19.31
CA ILE A 275 -0.46 1.57 -20.29
C ILE A 275 0.21 0.18 -20.24
N GLY A 276 1.53 0.13 -20.03
CA GLY A 276 2.27 -1.13 -19.88
C GLY A 276 1.77 -1.96 -18.70
N GLU A 277 1.66 -1.35 -17.51
CA GLU A 277 1.15 -2.03 -16.31
C GLU A 277 -0.28 -2.58 -16.51
N PHE A 278 -1.12 -1.86 -17.26
CA PHE A 278 -2.45 -2.35 -17.62
C PHE A 278 -2.38 -3.57 -18.56
N PHE A 279 -1.54 -3.52 -19.59
CA PHE A 279 -1.41 -4.64 -20.52
C PHE A 279 -0.84 -5.89 -19.85
N ASP A 280 0.18 -5.74 -19.02
CA ASP A 280 0.77 -6.85 -18.26
C ASP A 280 -0.31 -7.51 -17.38
N TYR A 281 -1.09 -6.70 -16.67
CA TYR A 281 -2.23 -7.20 -15.90
C TYR A 281 -3.27 -7.89 -16.77
N ALA A 282 -3.65 -7.27 -17.90
CA ALA A 282 -4.69 -7.80 -18.77
C ALA A 282 -4.28 -9.14 -19.39
N MET A 283 -3.04 -9.26 -19.86
CA MET A 283 -2.49 -10.51 -20.40
C MET A 283 -2.51 -11.60 -19.35
N ASN A 284 -2.04 -11.31 -18.14
CA ASN A 284 -2.07 -12.27 -17.03
C ASN A 284 -3.52 -12.75 -16.73
N MET A 285 -4.49 -11.84 -16.70
CA MET A 285 -5.89 -12.19 -16.45
C MET A 285 -6.51 -13.03 -17.57
N LEU A 286 -6.19 -12.74 -18.83
CA LEU A 286 -6.75 -13.45 -19.97
C LEU A 286 -6.11 -14.83 -20.16
N GLU A 287 -4.79 -14.93 -20.01
CA GLU A 287 -4.03 -16.15 -20.31
C GLU A 287 -3.92 -17.09 -19.11
N GLU A 288 -3.61 -16.58 -17.92
CA GLU A 288 -3.34 -17.41 -16.74
C GLU A 288 -4.60 -17.67 -15.91
N GLU A 289 -5.47 -16.67 -15.78
CA GLU A 289 -6.67 -16.71 -14.91
C GLU A 289 -7.97 -17.03 -15.68
N GLY A 290 -7.90 -17.20 -17.01
CA GLY A 290 -9.01 -17.61 -17.86
C GLY A 290 -10.16 -16.60 -17.94
N ARG A 291 -9.88 -15.31 -17.78
CA ARG A 291 -10.87 -14.23 -17.99
C ARG A 291 -11.14 -14.03 -19.48
N GLU A 292 -12.33 -13.53 -19.81
CA GLU A 292 -12.75 -13.19 -21.17
C GLU A 292 -12.66 -11.68 -21.47
N LEU A 293 -12.67 -10.84 -20.43
CA LEU A 293 -12.65 -9.39 -20.58
C LEU A 293 -11.85 -8.73 -19.45
N VAL A 294 -11.05 -7.73 -19.79
CA VAL A 294 -10.39 -6.86 -18.81
C VAL A 294 -10.76 -5.42 -19.10
N VAL A 295 -11.26 -4.71 -18.09
CA VAL A 295 -11.71 -3.32 -18.22
C VAL A 295 -10.80 -2.42 -17.38
N GLY A 296 -10.12 -1.47 -18.03
CA GLY A 296 -9.31 -0.45 -17.36
C GLY A 296 -9.95 0.92 -17.41
N MET A 297 -9.61 1.77 -16.44
CA MET A 297 -10.03 3.17 -16.40
C MET A 297 -8.92 4.06 -16.95
N MET A 298 -9.12 4.60 -18.14
CA MET A 298 -8.24 5.64 -18.68
C MET A 298 -8.65 7.00 -18.10
N THR A 299 -7.70 7.72 -17.52
CA THR A 299 -7.94 9.07 -17.01
C THR A 299 -7.42 10.11 -18.00
N TYR A 300 -8.28 11.02 -18.41
CA TYR A 300 -7.85 12.19 -19.19
C TYR A 300 -7.26 13.21 -18.22
N TRP A 301 -5.99 13.55 -18.42
CA TRP A 301 -5.37 14.66 -17.70
C TRP A 301 -5.67 15.96 -18.41
N ILE A 302 -6.22 16.94 -17.68
CA ILE A 302 -6.37 18.30 -18.19
C ILE A 302 -4.95 18.86 -18.45
N PRO A 303 -4.63 19.36 -19.66
CA PRO A 303 -3.25 19.61 -20.11
C PRO A 303 -2.47 20.74 -19.40
N ASP A 304 -2.96 21.34 -18.33
CA ASP A 304 -2.30 22.51 -17.71
C ASP A 304 -1.05 22.16 -16.89
N ALA A 305 -0.70 20.90 -16.72
CA ALA A 305 0.59 20.56 -16.11
C ALA A 305 1.79 20.98 -16.97
N ARG A 306 1.62 21.14 -18.30
CA ARG A 306 2.66 21.71 -19.15
C ARG A 306 2.93 23.18 -18.84
N GLU A 307 1.93 23.96 -18.41
CA GLU A 307 2.17 25.31 -17.89
C GLU A 307 2.96 25.26 -16.58
N TYR A 308 2.71 24.29 -15.71
CA TYR A 308 3.52 24.10 -14.50
C TYR A 308 4.96 23.69 -14.82
N VAL A 309 5.19 22.79 -15.79
CA VAL A 309 6.53 22.38 -16.22
C VAL A 309 7.31 23.54 -16.87
N ASN A 310 6.67 24.28 -17.76
CA ASN A 310 7.32 25.42 -18.44
C ASN A 310 7.66 26.55 -17.46
N ASN A 311 6.77 26.85 -16.50
CA ASN A 311 7.06 27.82 -15.44
C ASN A 311 8.20 27.33 -14.53
N TYR A 312 8.32 26.02 -14.30
CA TYR A 312 9.40 25.44 -13.48
C TYR A 312 10.77 25.43 -14.18
N GLU A 313 10.81 25.42 -15.52
CA GLU A 313 12.05 25.55 -16.30
C GLU A 313 12.47 27.00 -16.48
N ASP A 314 11.52 27.93 -16.63
CA ASP A 314 11.79 29.37 -16.72
C ASP A 314 12.17 29.99 -15.35
N ASP A 315 11.69 29.45 -14.23
CA ASP A 315 12.05 29.92 -12.87
C ASP A 315 13.38 29.35 -12.34
N LYS A 316 14.11 28.53 -13.11
CA LYS A 316 15.49 28.16 -12.78
C LYS A 316 16.44 29.30 -13.11
N GLU A 317 16.44 30.34 -12.28
CA GLU A 317 17.66 31.14 -12.14
C GLU A 317 18.81 30.22 -11.70
N PRO A 318 19.98 30.28 -12.35
CA PRO A 318 21.13 29.47 -11.97
C PRO A 318 21.64 29.93 -10.60
N GLY A 319 21.11 29.36 -9.52
CA GLY A 319 21.61 29.61 -8.17
C GLY A 319 20.65 29.46 -6.98
N GLN A 320 19.34 29.30 -7.17
CA GLN A 320 18.43 29.22 -6.01
C GLN A 320 18.27 27.80 -5.48
N THR A 321 18.72 27.63 -4.24
CA THR A 321 18.62 26.41 -3.44
C THR A 321 17.22 26.29 -2.84
N ARG A 322 16.65 25.09 -3.04
CA ARG A 322 15.43 24.50 -2.48
C ARG A 322 14.89 25.21 -1.22
N ALA A 323 13.81 25.99 -1.38
CA ALA A 323 13.01 26.46 -0.26
C ALA A 323 12.20 25.29 0.33
N GLU A 324 12.25 25.21 1.65
CA GLU A 324 11.68 24.19 2.51
C GLU A 324 10.14 24.14 2.42
N TYR A 325 9.60 22.92 2.27
CA TYR A 325 8.25 22.55 2.67
C TYR A 325 8.29 21.24 3.45
#